data_AF-A0AB36YIA8-F1
#
_entry.id   AF-A0AB36YIA8-F1
#
_cell.length_a   1.000
_cell.length_b   1.000
_cell.length_c   1.000
_cell.angle_alpha   90.00
_cell.angle_beta   90.00
_cell.angle_gamma   90.00
#
_symmetry.space_group_name_H-M   'P 1'
#
loop_
_entity.id
_entity.type
_entity.pdbx_description
1 polymer ?
#
loop_
_entity_poly.entity_id
_entity_poly.type
_entity_poly.pdbx_seq_one_letter_code
_entity_poly.pdbx_strand_id
1 'polypeptide(L)'
;LKPSERDPSASILIAELWQQAGLPDGVFNVVHGDKVAVDAILDSPDVAAVSFVGSTPIARYIHERGTATGKCVQALGGAKNHAII
;
A
#
# COMPACT_ATOMS: atom_id res chain seq x y z
N LEU A 1 2.28 -5.90 2.32
CA LEU A 1 2.90 -4.65 1.83
C LEU A 1 3.19 -4.78 0.34
N LYS A 2 2.66 -3.88 -0.49
CA LYS A 2 3.08 -3.75 -1.89
C LYS A 2 3.87 -2.43 -2.08
N PRO A 3 5.21 -2.47 -2.08
CA PRO A 3 6.03 -1.25 -2.16
C PRO A 3 6.15 -0.75 -3.61
N SER A 4 6.73 0.44 -3.77
CA SER A 4 7.17 0.96 -5.08
C SER A 4 8.09 -0.04 -5.79
N GLU A 5 7.83 -0.29 -7.07
CA GLU A 5 8.70 -1.12 -7.92
C GLU A 5 10.05 -0.46 -8.24
N ARG A 6 10.21 0.84 -7.99
CA ARG A 6 11.42 1.60 -8.34
C ARG A 6 12.57 1.40 -7.35
N ASP A 7 12.23 1.19 -6.08
CA ASP A 7 13.13 1.20 -4.94
C ASP A 7 12.69 0.21 -3.83
N PRO A 8 12.46 -1.08 -4.16
CA PRO A 8 11.82 -2.01 -3.25
C PRO A 8 12.72 -2.52 -2.10
N SER A 9 14.04 -2.36 -2.20
CA SER A 9 15.01 -3.08 -1.35
C SER A 9 14.83 -2.83 0.15
N ALA A 10 14.48 -1.60 0.56
CA ALA A 10 14.25 -1.30 1.97
C ALA A 10 13.06 -2.09 2.56
N SER A 11 12.02 -2.33 1.77
CA SER A 11 10.86 -3.10 2.22
C SER A 11 11.18 -4.57 2.44
N ILE A 12 12.06 -5.13 1.60
CA ILE A 12 12.55 -6.52 1.73
C ILE A 12 13.40 -6.64 2.99
N LEU A 13 14.35 -5.73 3.19
CA LEU A 13 15.19 -5.71 4.40
C LEU A 13 14.34 -5.63 5.68
N ILE A 14 13.30 -4.79 5.70
CA ILE A 14 12.39 -4.71 6.83
C ILE A 14 11.65 -6.04 7.06
N ALA A 15 11.23 -6.73 6.00
CA ALA A 15 10.57 -8.04 6.13
C ALA A 15 11.50 -9.09 6.76
N GLU A 16 12.76 -9.13 6.32
CA GLU A 16 13.79 -10.02 6.87
C GLU A 16 14.07 -9.70 8.34
N LEU A 17 14.15 -8.42 8.69
CA LEU A 17 14.33 -7.99 10.09
C LEU A 17 13.13 -8.36 10.97
N TRP A 18 11.91 -8.28 10.46
CA TRP A 18 10.72 -8.77 11.17
C TRP A 18 10.81 -10.27 11.46
N GLN A 19 11.21 -11.06 10.46
CA GLN A 19 11.39 -12.50 10.63
C GLN A 19 12.49 -12.81 11.66
N GLN A 20 13.63 -12.11 11.59
CA GLN A 20 14.73 -12.25 12.57
C GLN A 20 14.31 -11.83 13.98
N ALA A 21 13.42 -10.85 14.12
CA ALA A 21 12.84 -10.44 15.40
C ALA A 21 11.83 -11.45 15.97
N GLY A 22 11.53 -12.53 15.25
CA GLY A 22 10.63 -13.59 15.68
C GLY A 22 9.16 -13.38 15.28
N LEU A 23 8.88 -12.48 14.31
CA LEU A 23 7.53 -12.36 13.76
C LEU A 23 7.15 -13.66 13.03
N PRO A 24 6.00 -14.28 13.34
CA PRO A 24 5.58 -15.51 12.67
C PRO A 24 5.42 -15.35 11.16
N ASP A 25 5.71 -16.42 10.42
CA ASP A 25 5.55 -16.45 8.97
C ASP A 25 4.12 -16.11 8.55
N GLY A 26 3.99 -15.33 7.48
CA GLY A 26 2.69 -14.92 6.92
C GLY A 26 2.08 -13.68 7.58
N VAL A 27 2.56 -13.22 8.74
CA VAL A 27 2.04 -11.99 9.39
C VAL A 27 2.44 -10.74 8.60
N PHE A 28 3.66 -10.68 8.06
CA PHE A 28 4.12 -9.59 7.20
C PHE A 28 4.64 -10.15 5.88
N ASN A 29 3.89 -9.90 4.80
CA ASN A 29 4.26 -10.32 3.45
C ASN A 29 4.59 -9.10 2.59
N VAL A 30 5.68 -9.17 1.84
CA VAL A 30 6.02 -8.20 0.79
C VAL A 30 5.68 -8.81 -0.56
N VAL A 31 4.84 -8.13 -1.34
CA VAL A 31 4.43 -8.57 -2.67
C VAL A 31 4.82 -7.50 -3.68
N HIS A 32 5.74 -7.82 -4.59
CA HIS A 32 6.11 -6.92 -5.68
C HIS A 32 5.11 -6.99 -6.82
N GLY A 33 5.01 -5.90 -7.58
CA GLY A 33 4.17 -5.84 -8.76
C GLY A 33 3.91 -4.39 -9.16
N ASP A 34 3.05 -4.20 -10.13
CA ASP A 34 2.64 -2.89 -10.65
C ASP A 34 1.17 -2.61 -10.26
N LYS A 35 0.39 -2.07 -11.20
CA LYS A 35 -1.06 -1.88 -11.06
C LYS A 35 -1.81 -3.21 -10.89
N VAL A 36 -1.41 -4.29 -11.54
CA VAL A 36 -2.14 -5.57 -11.48
C VAL A 36 -2.16 -6.11 -10.04
N ALA A 37 -1.04 -6.00 -9.33
CA ALA A 37 -0.95 -6.36 -7.91
C ALA A 37 -1.83 -5.46 -7.02
N VAL A 38 -1.91 -4.16 -7.34
CA VAL A 38 -2.80 -3.22 -6.62
C VAL A 38 -4.26 -3.62 -6.84
N ASP A 39 -4.68 -3.86 -8.08
CA ASP A 39 -6.06 -4.21 -8.41
C ASP A 39 -6.45 -5.53 -7.75
N ALA A 40 -5.55 -6.52 -7.72
CA ALA A 40 -5.77 -7.78 -7.00
C ALA A 40 -5.97 -7.59 -5.49
N ILE A 41 -5.22 -6.68 -4.85
CA ILE A 41 -5.41 -6.33 -3.44
C ILE A 41 -6.77 -5.64 -3.22
N LEU A 42 -7.16 -4.73 -4.13
CA LEU A 42 -8.41 -3.99 -4.03
C LEU A 42 -9.63 -4.90 -4.25
N ASP A 43 -9.51 -5.94 -5.05
CA ASP A 43 -10.62 -6.84 -5.38
C ASP A 43 -10.69 -8.07 -4.47
N SER A 44 -9.61 -8.38 -3.72
CA SER A 44 -9.58 -9.52 -2.80
C SER A 44 -10.69 -9.39 -1.73
N PRO A 45 -11.51 -10.43 -1.52
CA PRO A 45 -12.50 -10.45 -0.44
C PRO A 45 -11.87 -10.61 0.95
N ASP A 46 -10.63 -11.10 1.03
CA ASP A 46 -9.93 -11.37 2.29
C ASP A 46 -9.23 -10.13 2.88
N VAL A 47 -9.01 -9.09 2.05
CA VAL A 47 -8.41 -7.83 2.49
C VAL A 47 -9.50 -6.89 3.02
N ALA A 48 -9.52 -6.67 4.33
CA ALA A 48 -10.53 -5.82 4.97
C ALA A 48 -10.27 -4.30 4.85
N ALA A 49 -8.99 -3.90 4.71
CA ALA A 49 -8.61 -2.49 4.71
C ALA A 49 -7.38 -2.21 3.83
N VAL A 50 -7.30 -1.00 3.29
CA VAL A 50 -6.20 -0.54 2.42
C VAL A 50 -5.72 0.84 2.86
N SER A 51 -4.39 0.98 2.94
CA SER A 51 -3.71 2.27 3.16
C SER A 51 -2.83 2.56 1.94
N PHE A 52 -2.92 3.79 1.45
CA PHE A 52 -2.14 4.26 0.30
C PHE A 52 -1.55 5.64 0.54
N VAL A 53 -0.32 5.83 0.03
CA VAL A 53 0.36 7.12 -0.08
C VAL A 53 1.01 7.20 -1.46
N GLY A 54 0.72 8.27 -2.21
CA GLY A 54 1.30 8.49 -3.53
C GLY A 54 0.66 9.65 -4.28
N SER A 55 0.62 9.58 -5.61
CA SER A 55 0.03 10.65 -6.42
C SER A 55 -1.49 10.77 -6.24
N THR A 56 -2.02 11.98 -6.37
CA THR A 56 -3.46 12.27 -6.20
C THR A 56 -4.36 11.47 -7.15
N PRO A 57 -4.03 11.29 -8.45
CA PRO A 57 -4.85 10.46 -9.33
C PRO A 57 -4.95 9.00 -8.87
N ILE A 58 -3.86 8.42 -8.35
CA ILE A 58 -3.85 7.03 -7.88
C ILE A 58 -4.53 6.90 -6.51
N ALA A 59 -4.35 7.89 -5.61
CA ALA A 59 -5.04 7.93 -4.33
C ALA A 59 -6.57 7.94 -4.52
N ARG A 60 -7.06 8.74 -5.49
CA ARG A 60 -8.48 8.77 -5.85
C ARG A 60 -8.97 7.41 -6.36
N TYR A 61 -8.25 6.81 -7.31
CA TYR A 61 -8.58 5.48 -7.84
C TYR A 61 -8.68 4.41 -6.74
N ILE A 62 -7.70 4.36 -5.83
CA ILE A 62 -7.67 3.40 -4.73
C ILE A 62 -8.82 3.65 -3.75
N HIS A 63 -9.10 4.91 -3.42
CA HIS A 63 -10.20 5.26 -2.54
C HIS A 63 -11.55 4.85 -3.14
N GLU A 64 -11.82 5.22 -4.38
CA GLU A 64 -13.08 4.91 -5.07
C GLU A 64 -13.28 3.40 -5.22
N ARG A 65 -12.30 2.67 -5.75
CA ARG A 65 -12.43 1.21 -5.95
C ARG A 65 -12.44 0.44 -4.64
N GLY A 66 -11.57 0.79 -3.70
CA GLY A 66 -11.47 0.11 -2.41
C GLY A 66 -12.76 0.25 -1.60
N THR A 67 -13.33 1.46 -1.54
CA THR A 67 -14.62 1.67 -0.84
C THR A 67 -15.79 1.03 -1.57
N ALA A 68 -15.80 1.02 -2.91
CA ALA A 68 -16.81 0.31 -3.70
C ALA A 68 -16.80 -1.20 -3.48
N THR A 69 -15.66 -1.79 -3.09
CA THR A 69 -15.53 -3.21 -2.71
C THR A 69 -15.70 -3.46 -1.21
N GLY A 70 -16.20 -2.46 -0.45
CA GLY A 70 -16.52 -2.58 0.97
C GLY A 70 -15.33 -2.45 1.92
N LYS A 71 -14.15 -2.08 1.44
CA LYS A 71 -12.94 -1.97 2.27
C LYS A 71 -12.91 -0.63 3.01
N CYS A 72 -12.34 -0.61 4.21
CA CYS A 72 -11.93 0.63 4.86
C CYS A 72 -10.70 1.19 4.15
N VAL A 73 -10.75 2.44 3.66
CA VAL A 73 -9.66 3.01 2.87
C VAL A 73 -9.15 4.33 3.43
N GLN A 74 -7.85 4.39 3.65
CA GLN A 74 -7.09 5.62 3.83
C GLN A 74 -6.20 5.84 2.59
N ALA A 75 -6.31 7.00 1.94
CA ALA A 75 -5.49 7.34 0.76
C ALA A 75 -4.96 8.79 0.83
N LEU A 76 -3.63 8.96 0.90
CA LEU A 76 -2.97 10.27 0.82
C LEU A 76 -2.47 10.53 -0.60
N GLY A 77 -3.01 11.59 -1.21
CA GLY A 77 -2.53 12.10 -2.49
C GLY A 77 -1.40 13.11 -2.34
N GLY A 78 -0.84 13.52 -3.47
CA GLY A 78 0.12 14.63 -3.53
C GLY A 78 -0.52 15.95 -3.11
N ALA A 79 0.28 16.82 -2.50
CA ALA A 79 -0.14 18.13 -2.04
C ALA A 79 0.89 19.20 -2.43
N LYS A 80 0.52 20.47 -2.24
CA LYS A 80 1.42 21.61 -2.39
C LYS A 80 1.34 22.46 -1.13
N ASN A 81 2.36 22.34 -0.30
CA ASN A 81 2.45 23.09 0.96
C ASN A 81 2.77 24.55 0.66
N HIS A 82 2.09 25.47 1.34
CA HIS A 82 2.27 26.91 1.16
C HIS A 82 3.15 27.46 2.28
N ALA A 83 3.97 28.47 1.97
CA ALA A 83 4.66 29.30 2.95
C ALA A 83 4.07 30.71 2.90
N ILE A 84 3.77 31.28 4.05
CA ILE A 84 3.27 32.66 4.20
C ILE A 84 4.46 33.49 4.69
N ILE A 85 4.67 34.65 4.06
CA ILE A 85 5.67 35.65 4.46
C ILE A 85 4.94 36.83 5.08
#